data_AF-A0A517V6F1-F1
#
_entry.id   AF-A0A517V6F1-F1
#
_cell.length_a   1.000
_cell.length_b   1.000
_cell.length_c   1.000
_cell.angle_alpha   90.00
_cell.angle_beta   90.00
_cell.angle_gamma   90.00
#
_symmetry.space_group_name_H-M   'P 1'
#
loop_
_entity.id
_entity.type
_entity.pdbx_description
1 polymer ?
#
loop_
_entity_poly.entity_id
_entity_poly.type
_entity_poly.pdbx_seq_one_letter_code
_entity_poly.pdbx_strand_id
1 'polypeptide(L)'
;MQKLPYRTDSTCLSDNDLILLDVLFDCDVRFQYLRQEVFCEQWNLGYSHDFDDDQLQDRLKWLCKRGVLEVGGNRNQPYFRITLKGDELWSEERCPIWDRFCTERYKTTSQKRTMMTVFAVSPQIRDDFLRLWPMYPARRRTATIADFGLVHRRSFPQLYVGVATYKEQYEWTPEEYFVYCKLDQEYRERLESERSWWRYVPELQKFILNGAES
;
A
#
# COMPACT_ATOMS: atom_id res chain seq x y z
N MET A 1 7.26 -15.70 9.08
CA MET A 1 6.00 -15.26 8.46
C MET A 1 5.35 -14.24 9.37
N GLN A 2 4.92 -13.09 8.84
CA GLN A 2 4.07 -12.18 9.61
C GLN A 2 2.69 -12.84 9.85
N LYS A 3 2.04 -12.46 10.95
CA LYS A 3 0.66 -12.86 11.23
C LYS A 3 -0.26 -12.30 10.13
N LEU A 4 -1.25 -13.07 9.69
CA LEU A 4 -2.24 -12.60 8.72
C LEU A 4 -2.97 -11.35 9.25
N PRO A 5 -3.34 -10.40 8.37
CA PRO A 5 -4.11 -9.24 8.77
C PRO A 5 -5.47 -9.63 9.37
N TYR A 6 -5.97 -8.82 10.28
CA TYR A 6 -7.32 -8.92 10.83
C TYR A 6 -8.37 -8.98 9.72
N ARG A 7 -9.42 -9.75 9.97
CA ARG A 7 -10.63 -9.81 9.15
C ARG A 7 -11.86 -9.96 10.06
N THR A 8 -13.01 -9.59 9.53
CA THR A 8 -14.30 -9.62 10.25
C THR A 8 -15.04 -10.95 10.15
N ASP A 9 -14.69 -11.80 9.17
CA ASP A 9 -15.42 -13.01 8.81
C ASP A 9 -16.89 -12.75 8.36
N SER A 10 -17.15 -11.55 7.84
CA SER A 10 -18.50 -11.12 7.42
C SER A 10 -18.86 -11.56 6.00
N THR A 11 -17.89 -11.99 5.19
CA THR A 11 -18.08 -12.37 3.80
C THR A 11 -17.74 -13.85 3.55
N CYS A 12 -18.00 -14.31 2.32
CA CYS A 12 -17.62 -15.66 1.90
C CYS A 12 -16.18 -15.77 1.34
N LEU A 13 -15.37 -14.72 1.45
CA LEU A 13 -13.99 -14.70 0.97
C LEU A 13 -13.09 -15.48 1.93
N SER A 14 -12.20 -16.32 1.42
CA SER A 14 -11.19 -17.00 2.24
C SER A 14 -10.02 -16.08 2.55
N ASP A 15 -9.13 -16.49 3.46
CA ASP A 15 -7.90 -15.73 3.74
C ASP A 15 -7.05 -15.56 2.49
N ASN A 16 -6.92 -16.63 1.69
CA ASN A 16 -6.19 -16.57 0.43
C ASN A 16 -6.83 -15.59 -0.57
N ASP A 17 -8.16 -15.47 -0.60
CA ASP A 17 -8.81 -14.44 -1.43
C ASP A 17 -8.45 -13.06 -0.94
N LEU A 18 -8.57 -12.82 0.37
CA LEU A 18 -8.28 -11.52 0.94
C LEU A 18 -6.82 -11.12 0.73
N ILE A 19 -5.88 -12.07 0.80
CA ILE A 19 -4.47 -11.81 0.49
C ILE A 19 -4.28 -11.34 -0.95
N LEU A 20 -4.96 -11.96 -1.93
CA LEU A 20 -4.93 -11.48 -3.32
C LEU A 20 -5.55 -10.08 -3.44
N LEU A 21 -6.65 -9.84 -2.72
CA LEU A 21 -7.36 -8.54 -2.73
C LEU A 21 -6.60 -7.43 -2.01
N ASP A 22 -5.77 -7.75 -1.01
CA ASP A 22 -4.90 -6.81 -0.29
C ASP A 22 -3.87 -6.13 -1.20
N VAL A 23 -3.62 -6.69 -2.38
CA VAL A 23 -2.84 -6.06 -3.45
C VAL A 23 -3.77 -5.42 -4.48
N LEU A 24 -4.82 -6.13 -4.90
CA LEU A 24 -5.69 -5.68 -5.98
C LEU A 24 -6.57 -4.48 -5.60
N PHE A 25 -6.64 -4.09 -4.33
CA PHE A 25 -7.38 -2.91 -3.90
C PHE A 25 -6.75 -1.62 -4.45
N ASP A 26 -5.42 -1.53 -4.58
CA ASP A 26 -4.74 -0.30 -5.00
C ASP A 26 -4.24 -0.33 -6.46
N CYS A 27 -4.07 -1.51 -7.05
CA CYS A 27 -3.51 -1.67 -8.39
C CYS A 27 -4.09 -2.83 -9.20
N ASP A 28 -3.92 -2.72 -10.52
CA ASP A 28 -4.22 -3.79 -11.48
C ASP A 28 -3.01 -4.72 -11.61
N VAL A 29 -3.23 -6.04 -11.53
CA VAL A 29 -2.12 -6.99 -11.43
C VAL A 29 -2.23 -8.12 -12.44
N ARG A 30 -1.10 -8.48 -13.05
CA ARG A 30 -1.01 -9.65 -13.96
C ARG A 30 -0.83 -10.94 -13.17
N PHE A 31 -1.32 -12.05 -13.73
CA PHE A 31 -1.21 -13.40 -13.13
C PHE A 31 0.18 -13.69 -12.56
N GLN A 32 1.24 -13.43 -13.34
CA GLN A 32 2.63 -13.71 -12.96
C GLN A 32 3.07 -13.04 -11.66
N TYR A 33 2.49 -11.90 -11.29
CA TYR A 33 2.81 -11.18 -10.05
C TYR A 33 1.91 -11.61 -8.88
N LEU A 34 0.90 -12.44 -9.15
CA LEU A 34 0.04 -13.05 -8.13
C LEU A 34 0.47 -14.49 -7.80
N ARG A 35 1.56 -15.01 -8.38
CA ARG A 35 2.04 -16.37 -8.10
C ARG A 35 2.66 -16.42 -6.70
N GLN A 36 2.40 -17.49 -5.96
CA GLN A 36 2.85 -17.67 -4.57
C GLN A 36 4.36 -17.44 -4.41
N GLU A 37 5.16 -17.96 -5.35
CA GLU A 37 6.63 -17.91 -5.35
C GLU A 37 7.21 -16.49 -5.35
N VAL A 38 6.52 -15.53 -5.97
CA VAL A 38 6.99 -14.14 -6.08
C VAL A 38 6.18 -13.17 -5.24
N PHE A 39 5.01 -13.59 -4.75
CA PHE A 39 4.01 -12.71 -4.13
C PHE A 39 4.59 -11.88 -2.98
N CYS A 40 5.22 -12.55 -2.00
CA CYS A 40 5.71 -11.89 -0.79
C CYS A 40 6.78 -10.83 -1.10
N GLU A 41 7.73 -11.16 -1.98
CA GLU A 41 8.82 -10.26 -2.37
C GLU A 41 8.32 -9.11 -3.25
N GLN A 42 7.44 -9.42 -4.21
CA GLN A 42 6.90 -8.45 -5.15
C GLN A 42 6.05 -7.37 -4.47
N TRP A 43 5.30 -7.74 -3.43
CA TRP A 43 4.35 -6.85 -2.75
C TRP A 43 4.81 -6.38 -1.37
N ASN A 44 5.92 -6.93 -0.86
CA ASN A 44 6.51 -6.58 0.43
C ASN A 44 5.50 -6.62 1.60
N LEU A 45 4.59 -7.59 1.59
CA LEU A 45 3.52 -7.74 2.59
C LEU A 45 3.91 -8.59 3.79
N GLY A 46 4.97 -9.40 3.70
CA GLY A 46 5.40 -10.31 4.77
C GLY A 46 4.53 -11.57 4.93
N TYR A 47 3.51 -11.73 4.09
CA TYR A 47 2.63 -12.89 3.97
C TYR A 47 2.31 -13.19 2.49
N SER A 48 1.80 -14.39 2.22
CA SER A 48 1.42 -14.88 0.88
C SER A 48 0.20 -15.78 0.99
N HIS A 49 -0.47 -16.02 -0.14
CA HIS A 49 -1.53 -17.02 -0.24
C HIS A 49 -0.94 -18.42 -0.50
N ASP A 50 -1.74 -19.45 -0.28
CA ASP A 50 -1.31 -20.85 -0.42
C ASP A 50 -1.77 -21.53 -1.72
N PHE A 51 -1.97 -20.75 -2.78
CA PHE A 51 -2.38 -21.30 -4.08
C PHE A 51 -1.17 -21.63 -4.94
N ASP A 52 -1.13 -22.87 -5.44
CA ASP A 52 -0.32 -23.19 -6.61
C ASP A 52 -0.87 -22.49 -7.88
N ASP A 53 -0.16 -22.60 -9.00
CA ASP A 53 -0.52 -21.89 -10.23
C ASP A 53 -1.90 -22.32 -10.78
N ASP A 54 -2.26 -23.60 -10.69
CA ASP A 54 -3.53 -24.12 -11.21
C ASP A 54 -4.69 -23.67 -10.30
N GLN A 55 -4.51 -23.80 -8.99
CA GLN A 55 -5.45 -23.31 -7.98
C GLN A 55 -5.65 -21.80 -8.08
N LEU A 56 -4.58 -21.04 -8.31
CA LEU A 56 -4.65 -19.59 -8.48
C LEU A 56 -5.45 -19.23 -9.72
N GLN A 57 -5.21 -19.90 -10.86
CA GLN A 57 -5.99 -19.66 -12.08
C GLN A 57 -7.47 -19.93 -11.87
N ASP A 58 -7.80 -21.08 -11.27
CA ASP A 58 -9.19 -21.44 -11.03
C ASP A 58 -9.85 -20.52 -10.00
N ARG A 59 -9.10 -20.07 -8.99
CA ARG A 59 -9.61 -19.10 -8.03
C ARG A 59 -9.86 -17.74 -8.65
N LEU A 60 -8.96 -17.23 -9.48
CA LEU A 60 -9.15 -15.96 -10.18
C LEU A 60 -10.34 -16.01 -11.13
N LYS A 61 -10.53 -17.12 -11.87
CA LYS A 61 -11.74 -17.35 -12.69
C LYS A 61 -13.00 -17.35 -11.83
N TRP A 62 -12.97 -17.98 -10.66
CA TRP A 62 -14.10 -18.02 -9.74
C TRP A 62 -14.45 -16.62 -9.19
N LEU A 63 -13.45 -15.83 -8.81
CA LEU A 63 -13.63 -14.45 -8.35
C LEU A 63 -14.19 -13.57 -9.47
N CYS A 64 -13.74 -13.76 -10.71
CA CYS A 64 -14.30 -13.08 -11.89
C CYS A 64 -15.77 -13.47 -12.13
N LYS A 65 -16.09 -14.77 -12.06
CA LYS A 65 -17.47 -15.26 -12.22
C LYS A 65 -18.42 -14.70 -11.16
N ARG A 66 -17.93 -14.42 -9.95
CA ARG A 66 -18.69 -13.79 -8.86
C ARG A 66 -18.73 -12.26 -8.93
N GLY A 67 -18.05 -11.66 -9.91
CA GLY A 67 -17.96 -10.22 -10.08
C GLY A 67 -17.15 -9.53 -9.00
N VAL A 68 -16.25 -10.25 -8.30
CA VAL A 68 -15.30 -9.66 -7.35
C VAL A 68 -14.12 -9.04 -8.09
N LEU A 69 -13.65 -9.73 -9.13
CA LEU A 69 -12.62 -9.27 -10.05
C LEU A 69 -13.20 -9.11 -11.46
N GLU A 70 -12.53 -8.31 -12.27
CA GLU A 70 -12.70 -8.28 -13.72
C GLU A 70 -11.34 -8.44 -14.41
N VAL A 71 -11.37 -8.92 -15.65
CA VAL A 71 -10.17 -9.02 -16.49
C VAL A 71 -10.15 -7.83 -17.45
N GLY A 72 -9.09 -7.04 -17.36
CA GLY A 72 -8.79 -5.99 -18.32
C GLY A 72 -7.56 -6.30 -19.17
N GLY A 73 -7.26 -5.40 -20.12
CA GLY A 73 -6.10 -5.51 -21.00
C GLY A 73 -6.36 -6.29 -22.28
N ASN A 74 -5.30 -6.61 -23.01
CA ASN A 74 -5.39 -7.41 -24.23
C ASN A 74 -5.33 -8.91 -23.91
N ARG A 75 -5.76 -9.76 -24.85
CA ARG A 75 -5.80 -11.23 -24.64
C ARG A 75 -4.45 -11.85 -24.26
N ASN A 76 -3.34 -11.20 -24.64
CA ASN A 76 -1.99 -11.72 -24.43
C ASN A 76 -1.37 -11.26 -23.10
N GLN A 77 -1.91 -10.20 -22.49
CA GLN A 77 -1.43 -9.62 -21.23
C GLN A 77 -2.63 -9.18 -20.37
N PRO A 78 -3.48 -10.13 -19.96
CA PRO A 78 -4.60 -9.81 -19.09
C PRO A 78 -4.07 -9.33 -17.73
N TYR A 79 -4.70 -8.28 -17.20
CA TYR A 79 -4.57 -7.92 -15.80
C TYR A 79 -5.90 -8.16 -15.10
N PHE A 80 -5.81 -8.54 -13.83
CA PHE A 80 -6.93 -8.63 -12.92
C PHE A 80 -7.08 -7.30 -12.21
N ARG A 81 -8.32 -6.88 -12.05
CA ARG A 81 -8.68 -5.65 -11.39
C ARG A 81 -9.84 -5.93 -10.44
N ILE A 82 -9.81 -5.33 -9.25
CA ILE A 82 -10.96 -5.39 -8.35
C ILE A 82 -12.15 -4.60 -8.91
N THR A 83 -13.35 -5.17 -8.82
CA THR A 83 -14.59 -4.45 -9.17
C THR A 83 -15.06 -3.61 -7.98
N LEU A 84 -16.08 -2.76 -8.16
CA LEU A 84 -16.71 -2.06 -7.04
C LEU A 84 -17.22 -3.04 -5.98
N LYS A 85 -17.90 -4.11 -6.42
CA LYS A 85 -18.38 -5.18 -5.54
C LYS A 85 -17.22 -5.85 -4.79
N GLY A 86 -16.08 -6.06 -5.45
CA GLY A 86 -14.89 -6.61 -4.81
C GLY A 86 -14.32 -5.67 -3.75
N ASP A 87 -14.25 -4.36 -4.03
CA ASP A 87 -13.80 -3.33 -3.08
C ASP A 87 -14.71 -3.27 -1.84
N GLU A 88 -16.03 -3.39 -2.05
CA GLU A 88 -17.02 -3.44 -0.97
C GLU A 88 -16.78 -4.66 -0.06
N LEU A 89 -16.70 -5.87 -0.64
CA LEU A 89 -16.46 -7.10 0.12
C LEU A 89 -15.11 -7.08 0.84
N TRP A 90 -14.06 -6.59 0.18
CA TRP A 90 -12.75 -6.43 0.79
C TRP A 90 -12.78 -5.40 1.93
N SER A 91 -13.50 -4.29 1.75
CA SER A 91 -13.63 -3.25 2.76
C SER A 91 -14.45 -3.73 3.97
N GLU A 92 -15.49 -4.54 3.76
CA GLU A 92 -16.23 -5.19 4.84
C GLU A 92 -15.30 -6.06 5.69
N GLU A 93 -14.41 -6.82 5.05
CA GLU A 93 -13.46 -7.69 5.76
C GLU A 93 -12.31 -6.94 6.43
N ARG A 94 -11.69 -5.99 5.73
CA ARG A 94 -10.49 -5.29 6.22
C ARG A 94 -10.80 -4.05 7.03
N CYS A 95 -12.03 -3.55 7.05
CA CYS A 95 -12.43 -2.33 7.75
C CYS A 95 -11.43 -1.16 7.57
N PRO A 96 -11.08 -0.78 6.32
CA PRO A 96 -10.09 0.25 6.04
C PRO A 96 -10.50 1.63 6.59
N ILE A 97 -9.59 2.29 7.29
CA ILE A 97 -9.78 3.66 7.78
C ILE A 97 -9.29 4.64 6.71
N TRP A 98 -10.13 4.92 5.73
CA TRP A 98 -9.75 5.67 4.53
C TRP A 98 -9.24 7.09 4.78
N ASP A 99 -9.69 7.77 5.83
CA ASP A 99 -9.19 9.10 6.19
C ASP A 99 -7.70 9.11 6.55
N ARG A 100 -7.14 7.93 6.84
CA ARG A 100 -5.72 7.69 7.13
C ARG A 100 -4.94 7.15 5.92
N PHE A 101 -5.60 6.88 4.80
CA PHE A 101 -4.93 6.32 3.63
C PHE A 101 -4.10 7.37 2.90
N CYS A 102 -2.90 6.98 2.48
CA CYS A 102 -2.08 7.76 1.58
C CYS A 102 -1.26 6.87 0.65
N THR A 103 -0.76 7.45 -0.44
CA THR A 103 0.22 6.81 -1.32
C THR A 103 1.31 7.82 -1.68
N GLU A 104 2.48 7.33 -2.07
CA GLU A 104 3.59 8.14 -2.48
C GLU A 104 4.19 7.70 -3.81
N ARG A 105 4.79 8.65 -4.52
CA ARG A 105 5.51 8.43 -5.76
C ARG A 105 6.87 9.09 -5.69
N TYR A 106 7.86 8.41 -6.24
CA TYR A 106 9.23 8.89 -6.29
C TYR A 106 9.64 9.20 -7.72
N LYS A 107 10.44 10.24 -7.88
CA LYS A 107 11.14 10.52 -9.14
C LYS A 107 12.48 11.21 -8.88
N THR A 108 13.42 11.01 -9.77
CA THR A 108 14.69 11.74 -9.76
C THR A 108 14.54 13.07 -10.47
N THR A 109 14.91 14.15 -9.81
CA THR A 109 14.95 15.50 -10.41
C THR A 109 16.15 15.64 -11.34
N SER A 110 16.13 16.67 -12.21
CA SER A 110 17.28 17.03 -13.06
C SER A 110 18.56 17.34 -12.26
N GLN A 111 18.42 17.73 -10.98
CA GLN A 111 19.52 17.98 -10.06
C GLN A 111 19.99 16.72 -9.30
N LYS A 112 19.60 15.52 -9.75
CA LYS A 112 19.93 14.23 -9.09
C LYS A 112 19.48 14.16 -7.62
N ARG A 113 18.40 14.85 -7.28
CA ARG A 113 17.73 14.74 -5.97
C ARG A 113 16.51 13.83 -6.08
N THR A 114 16.20 13.10 -5.03
CA THR A 114 14.95 12.37 -4.90
C THR A 114 13.83 13.37 -4.62
N MET A 115 12.76 13.29 -5.41
CA MET A 115 11.52 14.00 -5.15
C MET A 115 10.44 12.98 -4.82
N MET A 116 9.90 13.08 -3.62
CA MET A 116 8.77 12.29 -3.16
C MET A 116 7.51 13.14 -3.18
N THR A 117 6.47 12.62 -3.79
CA THR A 117 5.12 13.20 -3.79
C THR A 117 4.22 12.29 -2.99
N VAL A 118 3.63 12.77 -1.90
CA VAL A 118 2.61 12.05 -1.14
C VAL A 118 1.24 12.62 -1.51
N PHE A 119 0.27 11.73 -1.68
CA PHE A 119 -1.13 12.05 -1.89
C PHE A 119 -1.92 11.45 -0.72
N ALA A 120 -2.71 12.27 -0.03
CA ALA A 120 -3.47 11.86 1.15
C ALA A 120 -4.91 12.35 1.09
N VAL A 121 -5.80 11.61 1.75
CA VAL A 121 -7.23 11.97 1.91
C VAL A 121 -7.41 13.13 2.88
N SER A 122 -6.49 13.32 3.83
CA SER A 122 -6.52 14.36 4.86
C SER A 122 -5.25 15.21 4.86
N PRO A 123 -5.33 16.52 5.15
CA PRO A 123 -4.15 17.38 5.25
C PRO A 123 -3.27 16.98 6.44
N GLN A 124 -3.87 16.53 7.55
CA GLN A 124 -3.14 16.07 8.72
C GLN A 124 -2.25 14.87 8.37
N ILE A 125 -2.78 13.92 7.59
CA ILE A 125 -2.04 12.74 7.13
C ILE A 125 -0.88 13.14 6.21
N ARG A 126 -1.12 14.05 5.25
CA ARG A 126 -0.05 14.59 4.40
C ARG A 126 1.07 15.21 5.26
N ASP A 127 0.70 16.03 6.23
CA ASP A 127 1.66 16.79 7.03
C ASP A 127 2.45 15.89 7.98
N ASP A 128 1.79 14.92 8.61
CA ASP A 128 2.44 13.88 9.40
C ASP A 128 3.40 13.02 8.56
N PHE A 129 2.96 12.59 7.36
CA PHE A 129 3.80 11.84 6.44
C PHE A 129 5.05 12.63 6.10
N LEU A 130 4.91 13.88 5.64
CA LEU A 130 6.05 14.72 5.29
C LEU A 130 6.96 15.01 6.49
N ARG A 131 6.38 15.16 7.70
CA ARG A 131 7.11 15.40 8.94
C ARG A 131 8.04 14.25 9.28
N LEU A 132 7.51 13.03 9.18
CA LEU A 132 8.17 11.81 9.58
C LEU A 132 9.00 11.17 8.46
N TRP A 133 8.67 11.39 7.19
CA TRP A 133 9.31 10.78 6.04
C TRP A 133 9.52 11.80 4.89
N PRO A 134 10.70 11.84 4.24
CA PRO A 134 11.87 10.98 4.43
C PRO A 134 12.65 11.31 5.70
N MET A 135 13.55 10.40 6.10
CA MET A 135 14.49 10.60 7.22
C MET A 135 15.42 11.81 7.02
N TYR A 136 15.71 12.15 5.75
CA TYR A 136 16.65 13.20 5.40
C TYR A 136 16.03 14.61 5.50
N PRO A 137 16.84 15.64 5.80
CA PRO A 137 16.41 17.02 5.67
C PRO A 137 15.85 17.29 4.27
N ALA A 138 14.57 17.64 4.20
CA ALA A 138 13.85 17.82 2.95
C ALA A 138 13.30 19.25 2.83
N ARG A 139 13.34 19.80 1.62
CA ARG A 139 12.54 20.98 1.29
C ARG A 139 11.11 20.51 1.01
N ARG A 140 10.13 21.14 1.67
CA ARG A 140 8.72 20.73 1.62
C ARG A 140 7.86 21.78 0.94
N ARG A 141 6.86 21.32 0.19
CA ARG A 141 5.77 22.13 -0.39
C ARG A 141 4.47 21.34 -0.31
N THR A 142 3.34 22.04 -0.22
CA THR A 142 2.02 21.43 -0.13
C THR A 142 1.05 22.07 -1.10
N ALA A 143 0.09 21.30 -1.58
CA ALA A 143 -1.00 21.74 -2.45
C ALA A 143 -2.27 20.92 -2.18
N THR A 144 -3.36 21.34 -2.81
CA THR A 144 -4.63 20.60 -2.91
C THR A 144 -4.98 20.42 -4.37
N ILE A 145 -5.41 19.22 -4.75
CA ILE A 145 -5.88 18.94 -6.10
C ILE A 145 -7.30 18.37 -6.04
N ALA A 146 -8.15 18.82 -6.97
CA ALA A 146 -9.37 18.10 -7.30
C ALA A 146 -8.95 16.96 -8.24
N ASP A 147 -8.80 15.78 -7.68
CA ASP A 147 -8.41 14.59 -8.42
C ASP A 147 -9.27 13.42 -7.94
N PHE A 148 -9.84 12.69 -8.90
CA PHE A 148 -10.82 11.65 -8.63
C PHE A 148 -10.10 10.30 -8.53
N GLY A 149 -9.34 10.10 -7.45
CA GLY A 149 -8.94 8.76 -7.03
C GLY A 149 -7.44 8.57 -6.70
N LEU A 150 -7.15 8.29 -5.41
CA LEU A 150 -5.91 7.63 -4.98
C LEU A 150 -5.90 6.15 -5.35
N VAL A 151 -7.06 5.54 -5.17
CA VAL A 151 -7.38 4.16 -5.50
C VAL A 151 -8.32 4.22 -6.68
N HIS A 152 -7.99 3.54 -7.78
CA HIS A 152 -8.71 3.65 -9.06
C HIS A 152 -10.23 3.44 -8.96
N ARG A 153 -10.70 2.73 -7.91
CA ARG A 153 -12.11 2.38 -7.71
C ARG A 153 -12.83 3.23 -6.67
N ARG A 154 -12.10 4.03 -5.90
CA ARG A 154 -12.67 4.86 -4.84
C ARG A 154 -12.54 6.33 -5.21
N SER A 155 -13.67 7.01 -5.23
CA SER A 155 -13.67 8.46 -5.45
C SER A 155 -13.28 9.17 -4.17
N PHE A 156 -12.21 9.94 -4.24
CA PHE A 156 -11.85 10.91 -3.21
C PHE A 156 -12.06 12.29 -3.83
N PRO A 157 -13.02 13.10 -3.36
CA PRO A 157 -13.37 14.35 -4.03
C PRO A 157 -12.24 15.40 -3.96
N GLN A 158 -11.35 15.25 -2.99
CA GLN A 158 -10.23 16.15 -2.77
C GLN A 158 -9.04 15.37 -2.22
N LEU A 159 -7.86 15.64 -2.79
CA LEU A 159 -6.59 15.10 -2.30
C LEU A 159 -5.67 16.22 -1.84
N TYR A 160 -4.94 15.92 -0.78
CA TYR A 160 -3.90 16.79 -0.22
C TYR A 160 -2.55 16.27 -0.66
N VAL A 161 -1.82 17.09 -1.42
CA VAL A 161 -0.55 16.71 -2.01
C VAL A 161 0.59 17.35 -1.25
N GLY A 162 1.55 16.52 -0.83
CA GLY A 162 2.80 16.95 -0.22
C GLY A 162 3.97 16.61 -1.13
N VAL A 163 4.94 17.51 -1.25
CA VAL A 163 6.17 17.26 -2.00
C VAL A 163 7.36 17.49 -1.08
N ALA A 164 8.20 16.47 -0.96
CA ALA A 164 9.52 16.56 -0.33
C ALA A 164 10.60 16.39 -1.40
N THR A 165 11.65 17.21 -1.34
CA THR A 165 12.86 17.01 -2.15
C THR A 165 14.07 16.91 -1.24
N TYR A 166 14.84 15.85 -1.40
CA TYR A 166 15.98 15.52 -0.55
C TYR A 166 17.11 14.88 -1.39
N LYS A 167 18.31 14.82 -0.81
CA LYS A 167 19.45 14.13 -1.39
C LYS A 167 19.71 12.90 -0.52
N GLU A 168 19.59 11.71 -1.12
CA GLU A 168 20.04 10.47 -0.48
C GLU A 168 21.57 10.44 -0.46
N GLN A 169 22.15 9.94 0.64
CA GLN A 169 23.56 9.61 0.68
C GLN A 169 23.73 8.20 0.11
N TYR A 170 24.53 8.09 -0.94
CA TYR A 170 24.77 6.82 -1.65
C TYR A 170 26.18 6.27 -1.45
N GLU A 171 27.04 7.01 -0.75
CA GLU A 171 28.44 6.64 -0.52
C GLU A 171 28.70 6.71 0.98
N TRP A 172 28.94 5.55 1.57
CA TRP A 172 29.25 5.38 2.98
C TRP A 172 30.53 4.58 3.13
N THR A 173 31.40 5.02 4.03
CA THR A 173 32.39 4.14 4.64
C THR A 173 31.70 3.06 5.48
N PRO A 174 32.35 1.93 5.78
CA PRO A 174 31.78 0.91 6.66
C PRO A 174 31.32 1.45 8.02
N GLU A 175 32.07 2.40 8.59
CA GLU A 175 31.74 3.06 9.86
C GLU A 175 30.49 3.94 9.74
N GLU A 176 30.40 4.75 8.68
CA GLU A 176 29.21 5.58 8.40
C GLU A 176 27.98 4.71 8.15
N TYR A 177 28.13 3.58 7.45
CA TYR A 177 27.04 2.64 7.23
C TYR A 177 26.55 2.03 8.54
N PHE A 178 27.46 1.66 9.45
CA PHE A 178 27.07 1.13 10.76
C PHE A 178 26.30 2.15 11.60
N VAL A 179 26.73 3.43 11.59
CA VAL A 179 25.99 4.52 12.24
C VAL A 179 24.62 4.72 11.58
N TYR A 180 24.57 4.69 10.25
CA TYR A 180 23.32 4.77 9.49
C TYR A 180 22.35 3.66 9.87
N CYS A 181 22.80 2.40 9.96
CA CYS A 181 21.94 1.28 10.35
C CYS A 181 21.29 1.47 11.72
N LYS A 182 22.02 2.04 12.70
CA LYS A 182 21.45 2.36 14.02
C LYS A 182 20.40 3.46 13.93
N LEU A 183 20.71 4.54 13.22
CA LEU A 183 19.77 5.65 13.01
C LEU A 183 18.53 5.20 12.23
N ASP A 184 18.67 4.34 11.23
CA ASP A 184 17.57 3.77 10.46
C ASP A 184 16.66 2.92 11.36
N GLN A 185 17.23 2.14 12.29
CA GLN A 185 16.45 1.37 13.25
C GLN A 185 15.63 2.29 14.17
N GLU A 186 16.27 3.27 14.83
CA GLU A 186 15.58 4.24 15.71
C GLU A 186 14.51 5.02 14.93
N TYR A 187 14.81 5.38 13.69
CA TYR A 187 13.88 6.06 12.80
C TYR A 187 12.67 5.19 12.46
N ARG A 188 12.84 3.90 12.17
CA ARG A 188 11.73 2.97 11.91
C ARG A 188 10.85 2.77 13.14
N GLU A 189 11.44 2.68 14.32
CA GLU A 189 10.69 2.57 15.59
C GLU A 189 9.87 3.85 15.85
N ARG A 190 10.48 5.02 15.63
CA ARG A 190 9.76 6.31 15.69
C ARG A 190 8.64 6.40 14.64
N LEU A 191 8.92 5.98 13.41
CA LEU A 191 7.95 5.97 12.32
C LEU A 191 6.76 5.08 12.69
N GLU A 192 7.00 3.86 13.16
CA GLU A 192 5.92 2.92 13.51
C GLU A 192 5.11 3.41 14.72
N SER A 193 5.74 4.03 15.72
CA SER A 193 5.02 4.57 16.88
C SER A 193 4.21 5.83 16.52
N GLU A 194 4.78 6.78 15.78
CA GLU A 194 4.15 8.08 15.52
C GLU A 194 3.29 8.14 14.26
N ARG A 195 3.45 7.23 13.28
CA ARG A 195 2.69 7.33 12.02
C ARG A 195 1.19 7.33 12.26
N SER A 196 0.50 8.23 11.57
CA SER A 196 -0.96 8.38 11.62
C SER A 196 -1.66 7.83 10.39
N TRP A 197 -0.90 7.29 9.42
CA TRP A 197 -1.37 6.84 8.11
C TRP A 197 -1.09 5.36 7.86
N TRP A 198 -1.73 4.83 6.81
CA TRP A 198 -1.42 3.54 6.21
C TRP A 198 -1.37 3.65 4.68
N ARG A 199 -0.53 2.82 4.06
CA ARG A 199 -0.37 2.69 2.61
C ARG A 199 -0.75 1.32 2.09
N TYR A 200 -0.58 0.30 2.91
CA TYR A 200 -0.86 -1.11 2.59
C TYR A 200 -1.43 -1.82 3.81
N VAL A 201 -2.01 -3.01 3.60
CA VAL A 201 -2.82 -3.70 4.61
C VAL A 201 -2.09 -4.01 5.92
N PRO A 202 -0.81 -4.45 5.92
CA PRO A 202 -0.04 -4.55 7.16
C PRO A 202 0.01 -3.24 7.97
N GLU A 203 0.16 -2.08 7.33
CA GLU A 203 0.18 -0.79 8.04
C GLU A 203 -1.18 -0.43 8.63
N LEU A 204 -2.28 -0.82 7.97
CA LEU A 204 -3.65 -0.59 8.42
C LEU A 204 -3.92 -1.26 9.78
N GLN A 205 -3.30 -2.41 10.05
CA GLN A 205 -3.54 -3.20 11.27
C GLN A 205 -3.28 -2.43 12.56
N LYS A 206 -2.33 -1.48 12.54
CA LYS A 206 -2.04 -0.58 13.66
C LYS A 206 -3.29 0.16 14.15
N PHE A 207 -4.21 0.51 13.25
CA PHE A 207 -5.35 1.35 13.60
C PHE A 207 -6.62 0.54 13.89
N ILE A 208 -6.72 -0.68 13.37
CA ILE A 208 -7.86 -1.56 13.64
C ILE A 208 -7.75 -2.16 15.03
N LEU A 209 -6.57 -2.71 15.38
CA LEU A 209 -6.38 -3.39 16.66
C LEU A 209 -6.47 -2.43 17.86
N ASN A 210 -5.97 -1.21 17.71
CA ASN A 210 -6.01 -0.20 18.78
C ASN A 210 -7.40 0.44 18.95
N GLY A 211 -8.30 0.33 17.95
CA GLY A 211 -9.67 0.82 18.04
C GLY A 211 -10.64 -0.18 18.66
N ALA A 212 -10.24 -1.44 18.85
CA ALA A 212 -11.05 -2.48 19.48
C ALA A 212 -10.97 -2.45 21.03
N GLU A 213 -10.07 -1.64 21.60
CA GLU A 213 -9.86 -1.50 23.05
C GLU A 213 -10.52 -0.23 23.64
N SER A 214 -11.25 0.54 22.83
CA SER A 214 -11.97 1.77 23.21
C SER A 214 -13.47 1.62 23.07
#